data_AF-A0A972UCI5-F1
#
_entry.id   AF-A0A972UCI5-F1
#
_cell.length_a   1.000
_cell.length_b   1.000
_cell.length_c   1.000
_cell.angle_alpha   90.00
_cell.angle_beta   90.00
_cell.angle_gamma   90.00
#
_symmetry.space_group_name_H-M   'P 1'
#
loop_
_entity.id
_entity.type
_entity.pdbx_description
1 polymer ?
#
loop_
_entity_poly.entity_id
_entity_poly.type
_entity_poly.pdbx_seq_one_letter_code
_entity_poly.pdbx_strand_id
1 'polypeptide(L)'
;MLHWSMLLTLILLTIPGAHALSAADSGQKIEKAPTASRAEPLLVGIYYNNTLMDESIIYLEENEYWIPFEPFLNRAGLNEENPQGTVASYSTNLGILSYDTTGLKEFEGEECISFKDLK
;
A
#
# COMPACT_ATOMS: atom_id res chain seq x y z
N MET A 1 -3.32 -58.87 7.59
CA MET A 1 -2.17 -59.68 7.14
C MET A 1 -1.72 -59.06 5.82
N LEU A 2 -0.58 -58.42 5.65
CA LEU A 2 0.77 -58.72 6.12
C LEU A 2 1.51 -57.39 6.37
N HIS A 3 2.26 -57.33 7.46
CA HIS A 3 3.19 -56.25 7.80
C HIS A 3 4.43 -56.31 6.90
N TRP A 4 4.97 -55.17 6.49
CA TRP A 4 6.38 -55.08 6.08
C TRP A 4 7.12 -54.04 6.91
N SER A 5 7.95 -54.57 7.79
CA SER A 5 8.98 -53.92 8.58
C SER A 5 10.31 -54.37 8.01
N MET A 6 11.18 -53.42 7.64
CA MET A 6 12.66 -53.52 7.60
C MET A 6 13.18 -52.13 7.16
N LEU A 7 13.78 -51.26 7.99
CA LEU A 7 15.01 -51.29 8.79
C LEU A 7 16.32 -51.33 7.96
N LEU A 8 17.23 -50.41 8.32
CA LEU A 8 18.61 -50.15 7.89
C LEU A 8 18.78 -49.50 6.50
N THR A 9 19.59 -48.45 6.34
CA THR A 9 20.98 -48.36 6.80
C THR A 9 21.43 -46.90 6.94
N LEU A 10 22.02 -46.58 8.09
CA LEU A 10 22.82 -45.38 8.33
C LEU A 10 24.18 -45.56 7.65
N ILE A 11 24.55 -44.70 6.70
CA ILE A 11 25.95 -44.60 6.24
C ILE A 11 26.45 -43.20 6.62
N LEU A 12 27.16 -43.15 7.75
CA LEU A 12 28.15 -42.10 8.01
C LEU A 12 29.36 -42.38 7.11
N LEU A 13 29.63 -41.47 6.18
CA LEU A 13 30.96 -41.33 5.58
C LEU A 13 31.38 -39.87 5.72
N THR A 14 32.32 -39.69 6.65
CA THR A 14 33.11 -38.50 6.90
C THR A 14 33.94 -38.14 5.67
N ILE A 15 33.79 -36.92 5.16
CA ILE A 15 34.75 -36.32 4.23
C ILE A 15 35.44 -35.15 4.96
N PRO A 16 36.76 -35.23 5.24
CA PRO A 16 37.54 -34.09 5.67
C PRO A 16 37.97 -33.32 4.42
N GLY A 17 37.33 -32.18 4.17
CA GLY A 17 37.64 -31.33 3.03
C GLY A 17 37.45 -29.88 3.42
N ALA A 18 38.55 -29.23 3.79
CA ALA A 18 38.61 -27.80 4.02
C ALA A 18 38.16 -27.05 2.76
N HIS A 19 36.95 -26.51 2.79
CA HIS A 19 36.59 -25.37 1.95
C HIS A 19 36.25 -24.24 2.90
N ALA A 20 37.21 -23.31 3.01
CA ALA A 20 36.96 -21.98 3.51
C ALA A 20 35.84 -21.37 2.65
N LEU A 21 34.61 -21.38 3.19
CA LEU A 21 33.56 -20.51 2.69
C LEU A 21 33.98 -19.10 3.09
N SER A 22 34.60 -18.42 2.14
CA SER A 22 34.68 -16.97 2.08
C SER A 22 33.28 -16.44 2.39
N ALA A 23 33.13 -15.82 3.56
CA ALA A 23 31.94 -15.05 3.88
C ALA A 23 31.84 -13.94 2.84
N ALA A 24 31.06 -14.18 1.79
CA ALA A 24 30.53 -13.12 0.98
C ALA A 24 29.67 -12.29 1.93
N ASP A 25 30.23 -11.14 2.32
CA ASP A 25 29.53 -10.02 2.92
C ASP A 25 28.42 -9.60 1.95
N SER A 26 27.33 -10.35 1.97
CA SER A 26 26.07 -9.93 1.39
C SER A 26 25.57 -8.87 2.33
N GLY A 27 25.88 -7.61 1.98
CA GLY A 27 25.23 -6.42 2.52
C GLY A 27 23.73 -6.56 2.32
N GLN A 28 23.09 -7.31 3.21
CA GLN A 28 21.66 -7.46 3.28
C GLN A 28 21.19 -6.11 3.82
N LYS A 29 20.84 -5.24 2.87
CA LYS A 29 20.14 -4.00 3.11
C LYS A 29 18.90 -4.40 3.91
N ILE A 30 18.96 -4.23 5.24
CA ILE A 30 17.82 -4.41 6.11
C ILE A 30 16.81 -3.39 5.61
N GLU A 31 15.84 -3.89 4.84
CA GLU A 31 14.69 -3.12 4.43
C GLU A 31 14.03 -2.68 5.72
N LYS A 32 14.09 -1.37 5.95
CA LYS A 32 13.59 -0.75 7.18
C LYS A 32 12.12 -1.17 7.26
N ALA A 33 11.77 -1.95 8.28
CA ALA A 33 10.38 -2.26 8.55
C ALA A 33 9.60 -0.93 8.52
N PRO A 34 8.46 -0.86 7.81
CA PRO A 34 7.72 0.38 7.67
C PRO A 34 7.45 0.92 9.07
N THR A 35 7.87 2.16 9.30
CA THR A 35 7.58 2.87 10.54
C THR A 35 6.09 2.74 10.78
N ALA A 36 5.68 2.16 11.91
CA ALA A 36 4.26 1.98 12.23
C ALA A 36 3.53 3.30 11.99
N SER A 37 2.66 3.31 10.99
CA SER A 37 1.89 4.50 10.64
C SER A 37 1.10 4.93 11.87
N ARG A 38 1.19 6.22 12.22
CA ARG A 38 0.34 6.80 13.28
C ARG A 38 -1.12 6.88 12.83
N ALA A 39 -1.38 6.64 11.54
CA ALA A 39 -2.70 6.70 10.96
C ALA A 39 -3.54 5.48 11.35
N GLU A 40 -4.77 5.75 11.77
CA GLU A 40 -5.78 4.73 12.08
C GLU A 40 -6.64 4.50 10.85
N PRO A 41 -6.71 3.26 10.30
CA PRO A 41 -7.63 2.95 9.21
C PRO A 41 -9.06 2.85 9.76
N LEU A 42 -9.99 3.52 9.09
CA LEU A 42 -11.41 3.56 9.42
C LEU A 42 -12.24 3.04 8.26
N LEU A 43 -13.14 2.09 8.53
CA LEU A 43 -14.18 1.72 7.58
C LEU A 43 -15.34 2.72 7.67
N VAL A 44 -15.62 3.42 6.59
CA VAL A 44 -16.67 4.45 6.52
C VAL A 44 -17.69 4.15 5.43
N GLY A 45 -18.94 4.53 5.68
CA GLY A 45 -19.98 4.57 4.66
C GLY A 45 -19.99 5.92 3.94
N ILE A 46 -20.07 5.90 2.61
CA ILE A 46 -20.20 7.08 1.75
C ILE A 46 -21.68 7.26 1.41
N TYR A 47 -22.22 8.43 1.74
CA TYR A 47 -23.63 8.73 1.56
C TYR A 47 -23.82 9.84 0.52
N TYR A 48 -24.76 9.64 -0.40
CA TYR A 48 -25.25 10.67 -1.32
C TYR A 48 -26.76 10.82 -1.14
N ASN A 49 -27.24 12.05 -0.91
CA ASN A 49 -28.65 12.34 -0.62
C ASN A 49 -29.24 11.36 0.43
N ASN A 50 -28.52 11.18 1.54
CA ASN A 50 -28.88 10.30 2.66
C ASN A 50 -28.98 8.80 2.31
N THR A 51 -28.50 8.39 1.14
CA THR A 51 -28.47 6.99 0.72
C THR A 51 -27.04 6.48 0.76
N LEU A 52 -26.82 5.33 1.41
CA LEU A 52 -25.52 4.65 1.39
C LEU A 52 -25.22 4.24 -0.06
N MET A 53 -24.14 4.77 -0.62
CA MET A 53 -23.69 4.45 -1.97
C MET A 53 -22.57 3.42 -1.95
N ASP A 54 -21.68 3.50 -0.95
CA ASP A 54 -20.49 2.67 -0.90
C ASP A 54 -19.87 2.60 0.50
N GLU A 55 -18.94 1.70 0.68
CA GLU A 55 -18.07 1.61 1.85
C GLU A 55 -16.60 1.78 1.40
N SER A 56 -15.76 2.39 2.24
CA SER A 56 -14.35 2.62 1.92
C SER A 56 -13.50 2.61 3.18
N ILE A 57 -12.26 2.19 3.04
CA ILE A 57 -11.24 2.46 4.05
C ILE A 57 -10.72 3.89 3.82
N ILE A 58 -10.63 4.65 4.90
CA ILE A 58 -9.96 5.96 4.97
C ILE A 58 -8.98 5.96 6.13
N TYR A 59 -8.14 6.97 6.23
CA TYR A 59 -7.13 7.09 7.29
C TYR A 59 -7.39 8.32 8.16
N LEU A 60 -7.32 8.14 9.48
CA LEU A 60 -7.35 9.22 10.46
C LEU A 60 -5.93 9.41 11.01
N GLU A 61 -5.37 10.59 10.82
CA GLU A 61 -4.08 10.96 11.38
C GLU A 61 -4.14 12.37 11.94
N GLU A 62 -3.72 12.57 13.19
CA GLU A 62 -3.66 13.88 13.85
C GLU A 62 -4.99 14.70 13.77
N ASN A 63 -6.13 14.00 13.86
CA ASN A 63 -7.48 14.58 13.78
C ASN A 63 -7.83 15.13 12.38
N GLU A 64 -7.23 14.55 11.33
CA GLU A 64 -7.49 14.81 9.93
C GLU A 64 -7.81 13.52 9.18
N TYR A 65 -8.83 13.56 8.34
CA TYR A 65 -9.27 12.43 7.54
C TYR A 65 -8.65 12.50 6.15
N TRP A 66 -8.15 11.36 5.70
CA TRP A 66 -7.47 11.17 4.43
C TRP A 66 -8.15 10.04 3.67
N ILE A 67 -8.48 10.26 2.39
CA ILE A 67 -9.13 9.27 1.53
C ILE A 67 -8.22 8.91 0.36
N PRO A 68 -8.19 7.63 -0.05
CA PRO A 68 -7.51 7.23 -1.27
C PRO A 68 -7.91 8.12 -2.46
N PHE A 69 -6.91 8.72 -3.09
CA PHE A 69 -7.11 9.77 -4.09
C PHE A 69 -7.67 9.22 -5.39
N GLU A 70 -7.08 8.14 -5.92
CA GLU A 70 -7.52 7.52 -7.17
C GLU A 70 -8.97 6.97 -7.09
N PRO A 71 -9.36 6.22 -6.04
CA PRO A 71 -10.75 5.79 -5.88
C PRO A 71 -11.74 6.95 -5.76
N PHE A 72 -11.33 8.05 -5.11
CA PHE A 72 -12.13 9.27 -5.03
C PHE A 72 -12.35 9.89 -6.42
N LEU A 73 -11.30 10.07 -7.22
CA LEU A 73 -11.40 10.63 -8.58
C LEU A 73 -12.30 9.79 -9.48
N ASN A 74 -12.12 8.48 -9.46
CA ASN A 74 -12.94 7.54 -10.23
C ASN A 74 -14.42 7.65 -9.89
N ARG A 75 -14.75 7.72 -8.60
CA ARG A 75 -16.14 7.89 -8.13
C ARG A 75 -16.71 9.26 -8.47
N ALA A 76 -15.89 10.31 -8.41
CA ALA A 76 -16.28 11.67 -8.79
C ALA A 76 -16.42 11.85 -10.32
N GLY A 77 -16.00 10.85 -11.12
CA GLY A 77 -15.97 10.94 -12.58
C GLY A 77 -14.94 11.95 -13.09
N LEU A 78 -13.92 12.25 -12.28
CA LEU A 78 -12.86 13.19 -12.61
C LEU A 78 -11.74 12.43 -13.32
N ASN A 79 -11.48 12.82 -14.57
CA ASN A 79 -10.38 12.29 -15.35
C ASN A 79 -9.30 13.36 -15.47
N GLU A 80 -8.07 13.01 -15.10
CA GLU A 80 -6.96 13.95 -15.18
C GLU A 80 -6.62 14.26 -16.64
N GLU A 81 -6.59 15.55 -16.96
CA GLU A 81 -6.17 16.06 -18.25
C GLU A 81 -4.69 16.45 -18.19
N ASN A 82 -3.86 15.65 -18.85
CA ASN A 82 -2.41 15.80 -18.94
C ASN A 82 -1.69 15.66 -17.58
N PRO A 83 -1.37 14.43 -17.16
CA PRO A 83 -0.55 14.18 -15.98
C PRO A 83 0.89 14.64 -16.23
N GLN A 84 1.15 15.93 -16.03
CA GLN A 84 2.47 16.55 -16.16
C GLN A 84 2.71 17.54 -15.03
N GLY A 85 3.68 17.22 -14.17
CA GLY A 85 4.11 18.08 -13.07
C GLY A 85 3.35 17.81 -11.79
N THR A 86 3.25 18.84 -10.94
CA THR A 86 2.65 18.76 -9.60
C THR A 86 1.21 19.28 -9.55
N VAL A 87 0.65 19.70 -10.68
CA VAL A 87 -0.71 20.23 -10.74
C VAL A 87 -1.54 19.35 -11.65
N ALA A 88 -2.46 18.60 -11.05
CA ALA A 88 -3.47 17.84 -11.76
C ALA A 88 -4.62 18.77 -12.19
N SER A 89 -5.15 18.56 -13.39
CA SER A 89 -6.29 19.33 -13.91
C SER A 89 -7.42 18.39 -14.33
N TYR A 90 -8.66 18.72 -13.99
CA TYR A 90 -9.84 17.90 -14.24
C TYR A 90 -10.93 18.75 -14.88
N SER A 91 -11.35 18.40 -16.10
CA SER A 91 -12.49 19.06 -16.72
C SER A 91 -13.81 18.59 -16.12
N THR A 92 -14.65 19.56 -15.76
CA THR A 92 -16.02 19.33 -15.31
C THR A 92 -16.98 20.16 -16.16
N ASN A 93 -18.29 19.89 -16.03
CA ASN A 93 -19.33 20.74 -16.62
C ASN A 93 -19.41 22.15 -15.99
N LEU A 94 -18.71 22.39 -14.89
CA LEU A 94 -18.64 23.70 -14.20
C LEU A 94 -17.35 24.47 -14.51
N GLY A 95 -16.39 23.85 -15.21
CA GLY A 95 -15.08 24.42 -15.51
C GLY A 95 -13.94 23.43 -15.21
N ILE A 96 -12.71 23.93 -15.21
CA ILE A 96 -11.52 23.13 -14.91
C ILE A 96 -11.22 23.25 -13.42
N LEU A 97 -11.14 22.09 -12.75
CA LEU A 97 -10.60 21.98 -11.40
C LEU A 97 -9.10 21.76 -11.50
N SER A 98 -8.31 22.46 -10.69
CA SER A 98 -6.87 22.24 -10.59
C SER A 98 -6.50 21.92 -9.15
N TYR A 99 -5.69 20.89 -8.96
CA TYR A 99 -5.25 20.42 -7.65
C TYR A 99 -3.73 20.26 -7.62
N ASP A 100 -3.10 20.70 -6.54
CA ASP A 100 -1.66 20.51 -6.31
C ASP A 100 -1.42 19.16 -5.63
N THR A 101 -0.85 18.21 -6.38
CA THR A 101 -0.62 16.83 -5.92
C THR A 101 0.50 16.71 -4.89
N THR A 102 1.25 17.79 -4.60
CA THR A 102 2.25 17.78 -3.52
C THR A 102 1.64 17.66 -2.13
N GLY A 103 0.33 17.93 -1.99
CA GLY A 103 -0.42 17.73 -0.76
C GLY A 103 -0.82 16.27 -0.49
N LEU A 104 -0.62 15.36 -1.45
CA LEU A 104 -0.94 13.95 -1.27
C LEU A 104 0.01 13.31 -0.25
N LYS A 105 -0.56 12.38 0.52
CA LYS A 105 0.18 11.61 1.51
C LYS A 105 -0.04 10.12 1.30
N GLU A 106 1.03 9.35 1.41
CA GLU A 106 0.98 7.90 1.26
C GLU A 106 0.60 7.21 2.58
N PHE A 107 -0.39 6.32 2.52
CA PHE A 107 -0.75 5.40 3.60
C PHE A 107 -0.87 3.98 3.02
N GLU A 108 -0.16 3.02 3.61
CA GLU A 108 -0.16 1.61 3.17
C GLU A 108 0.10 1.40 1.66
N GLY A 109 0.84 2.31 1.02
CA GLY A 109 1.14 2.27 -0.41
C GLY A 109 0.11 2.97 -1.31
N GLU A 110 -0.91 3.61 -0.74
CA GLU A 110 -1.92 4.38 -1.46
C GLU A 110 -1.75 5.89 -1.24
N GLU A 111 -1.74 6.67 -2.32
CA GLU A 111 -1.80 8.13 -2.24
C GLU A 111 -3.19 8.59 -1.80
N CYS A 112 -3.23 9.39 -0.73
CA CYS A 112 -4.45 9.89 -0.14
C CYS A 112 -4.47 11.43 -0.13
N ILE A 113 -5.67 11.97 -0.32
CA ILE A 113 -5.97 13.41 -0.22
C ILE A 113 -6.65 13.72 1.12
N SER A 114 -6.30 14.87 1.71
CA SER A 114 -6.99 15.35 2.91
C SER A 114 -8.41 15.82 2.60
N PHE A 115 -9.34 15.51 3.50
CA PHE A 115 -10.70 16.08 3.46
C PHE A 115 -10.72 17.62 3.53
N LYS A 116 -9.69 18.25 4.10
CA LYS A 116 -9.59 19.73 4.15
C LYS A 116 -9.33 20.34 2.78
N ASP A 117 -8.76 19.56 1.87
CA ASP A 117 -8.44 19.97 0.51
C ASP A 117 -9.58 19.72 -0.47
N LEU A 118 -10.58 18.90 -0.08
CA LEU A 118 -11.81 18.69 -0.82
C LEU A 118 -12.76 19.87 -0.59
N LYS A 119 -12.82 20.83 -1.52
CA LYS A 119 -13.71 22.00 -1.48
C LYS A 119 -14.65 22.07 -2.67
#